data_AF-W1IYR0-F1
#
_entry.id   AF-W1IYR0-F1
#
_cell.length_a   1.000
_cell.length_b   1.000
_cell.length_c   1.000
_cell.angle_alpha   90.00
_cell.angle_beta   90.00
_cell.angle_gamma   90.00
#
_symmetry.space_group_name_H-M   'P 1'
#
loop_
_entity.id
_entity.type
_entity.pdbx_description
1 polymer ?
#
loop_
_entity_poly.entity_id
_entity_poly.type
_entity_poly.pdbx_seq_one_letter_code
_entity_poly.pdbx_strand_id
1 'polypeptide(L)'
;MGFSSDTLPISAVTDYLSRVVEPMFSLIEGVSKVQVFGGQQLSMRLWLDADRLAGRGLTAADVAAAVRKNNYQAAPGKVKGEYVVSNIYVNTDLTSVEEFRDLVIRNDGNGLVRLKDIGTVELGAASTETSGLMNQKAAVHLGVFSTPAGNPLVIVDGIKSQLPEIQKTLPPGVNVELAFETASLN
;
A
#
# COMPACT_ATOMS: atom_id res chain seq x y z
N MET A 1 3.13 -18.13 -3.04
CA MET A 1 1.92 -17.98 -3.90
C MET A 1 2.05 -16.73 -4.74
N GLY A 2 1.58 -16.76 -5.98
CA GLY A 2 1.51 -15.61 -6.88
C GLY A 2 0.07 -15.12 -7.06
N PHE A 3 -0.08 -13.82 -7.25
CA PHE A 3 -1.34 -13.14 -7.51
C PHE A 3 -1.17 -12.19 -8.69
N SER A 4 -2.07 -12.25 -9.65
CA SER A 4 -2.10 -11.34 -10.80
C SER A 4 -3.49 -10.78 -11.00
N SER A 5 -3.61 -9.68 -11.74
CA SER A 5 -4.90 -9.13 -12.13
C SER A 5 -4.87 -8.54 -13.53
N ASP A 6 -5.96 -8.71 -14.26
CA ASP A 6 -6.18 -8.09 -15.57
C ASP A 6 -6.91 -6.75 -15.47
N THR A 7 -7.51 -6.45 -14.32
CA THR A 7 -8.40 -5.31 -14.10
C THR A 7 -7.87 -4.33 -13.06
N LEU A 8 -7.08 -4.80 -12.10
CA LEU A 8 -6.55 -3.97 -11.01
C LEU A 8 -5.06 -3.65 -11.21
N PRO A 9 -4.63 -2.43 -10.85
CA PRO A 9 -3.21 -2.12 -10.79
C PRO A 9 -2.52 -2.96 -9.70
N ILE A 10 -1.25 -3.31 -9.92
CA ILE A 10 -0.45 -4.13 -8.99
C ILE A 10 -0.37 -3.54 -7.59
N SER A 11 -0.41 -2.22 -7.47
CA SER A 11 -0.44 -1.56 -6.17
C SER A 11 -1.73 -1.83 -5.38
N ALA A 12 -2.88 -1.92 -6.04
CA ALA A 12 -4.15 -2.29 -5.40
C ALA A 12 -4.15 -3.77 -4.98
N VAL A 13 -3.59 -4.64 -5.83
CA VAL A 13 -3.40 -6.06 -5.48
C VAL A 13 -2.48 -6.19 -4.27
N THR A 14 -1.36 -5.44 -4.25
CA THR A 14 -0.40 -5.42 -3.15
C THR A 14 -1.05 -4.99 -1.83
N ASP A 15 -1.81 -3.89 -1.83
CA ASP A 15 -2.49 -3.39 -0.64
C ASP A 15 -3.53 -4.39 -0.09
N TYR A 16 -4.34 -4.99 -0.98
CA TYR A 16 -5.26 -6.05 -0.59
C TYR A 16 -4.53 -7.23 0.07
N LEU A 17 -3.42 -7.69 -0.53
CA LEU A 17 -2.65 -8.81 0.01
C LEU A 17 -2.07 -8.49 1.39
N SER A 18 -1.50 -7.29 1.59
CA SER A 18 -0.94 -6.90 2.88
C SER A 18 -2.01 -6.69 3.97
N ARG A 19 -3.22 -6.29 3.61
CA ARG A 19 -4.30 -6.05 4.60
C ARG A 19 -5.13 -7.29 4.93
N VAL A 20 -5.27 -8.21 3.99
CA VAL A 20 -6.19 -9.35 4.11
C VAL A 20 -5.43 -10.66 4.20
N VAL A 21 -4.59 -10.94 3.20
CA VAL A 21 -3.97 -12.28 3.05
C VAL A 21 -2.75 -12.46 3.96
N GLU A 22 -1.92 -11.42 4.09
CA GLU A 22 -0.72 -11.43 4.93
C GLU A 22 -1.05 -11.69 6.41
N PRO A 23 -2.07 -11.04 7.03
CA PRO A 23 -2.48 -11.36 8.40
C PRO A 23 -3.00 -12.79 8.54
N MET A 24 -3.79 -13.28 7.58
CA MET A 24 -4.32 -14.65 7.62
C MET A 24 -3.19 -15.69 7.67
N PHE A 25 -2.14 -15.52 6.85
CA PHE A 25 -0.98 -16.41 6.86
C PHE A 25 -0.08 -16.23 8.06
N SER A 26 0.03 -15.01 8.59
CA SER A 26 0.83 -14.74 9.79
C SER A 26 0.28 -15.44 11.03
N LEU A 27 -1.01 -15.83 11.03
CA LEU A 27 -1.66 -16.59 12.09
C LEU A 27 -1.44 -18.10 12.00
N ILE A 28 -0.87 -18.61 10.90
CA ILE A 28 -0.59 -20.04 10.76
C ILE A 28 0.54 -20.44 11.71
N GLU A 29 0.34 -21.54 12.44
CA GLU A 29 1.34 -22.07 13.36
C GLU A 29 2.67 -22.34 12.65
N GLY A 30 3.76 -21.89 13.26
CA GLY A 30 5.11 -22.08 12.72
C GLY A 30 5.53 -21.05 11.68
N VAL A 31 4.67 -20.10 11.29
CA VAL A 31 5.06 -18.96 10.43
C VAL A 31 5.82 -17.91 11.24
N SER A 32 6.98 -17.50 10.74
CA SER A 32 7.79 -16.41 11.33
C SER A 32 7.51 -15.06 10.69
N LYS A 33 7.33 -15.04 9.37
CA LYS A 33 6.98 -13.85 8.60
C LYS A 33 6.34 -14.22 7.27
N VAL A 34 5.54 -13.31 6.77
CA VAL A 34 5.05 -13.30 5.40
C VAL A 34 5.68 -12.11 4.72
N GLN A 35 6.17 -12.30 3.49
CA GLN A 35 6.87 -11.25 2.76
C GLN A 35 6.29 -11.11 1.35
N VAL A 36 6.06 -9.86 0.98
CA VAL A 36 5.58 -9.47 -0.35
C VAL A 36 6.77 -9.28 -1.31
N PHE A 37 6.68 -9.87 -2.50
CA PHE A 37 7.65 -9.75 -3.58
C PHE A 37 6.96 -9.28 -4.86
N GLY A 38 7.63 -8.44 -5.65
CA GLY A 38 7.07 -7.88 -6.89
C GLY A 38 5.89 -6.91 -6.68
N GLY A 39 5.53 -6.63 -5.43
CA GLY A 39 4.48 -5.68 -5.08
C GLY A 39 4.87 -4.23 -5.32
N GLN A 40 3.85 -3.37 -5.42
CA GLN A 40 3.99 -1.93 -5.51
C GLN A 40 3.28 -1.30 -4.32
N GLN A 41 3.96 -0.45 -3.56
CA GLN A 41 3.31 0.26 -2.45
C GLN A 41 2.35 1.32 -2.99
N LEU A 42 1.15 1.41 -2.42
CA LEU A 42 0.26 2.54 -2.67
C LEU A 42 0.83 3.82 -2.03
N SER A 43 0.69 4.92 -2.74
CA SER A 43 1.13 6.25 -2.33
C SER A 43 0.08 7.27 -2.78
N MET A 44 -0.21 8.22 -1.90
CA MET A 44 -0.95 9.42 -2.25
C MET A 44 -0.02 10.42 -2.93
N ARG A 45 -0.45 10.93 -4.08
CA ARG A 45 0.21 11.99 -4.84
C ARG A 45 -0.62 13.27 -4.78
N LEU A 46 0.04 14.37 -4.48
CA LEU A 46 -0.56 15.69 -4.37
C LEU A 46 -0.06 16.57 -5.51
N TRP A 47 -0.95 17.00 -6.39
CA TRP A 47 -0.65 17.94 -7.46
C TRP A 47 -1.16 19.31 -7.05
N LEU A 48 -0.24 20.22 -6.73
CA LEU A 48 -0.59 21.55 -6.24
C LEU A 48 -0.68 22.55 -7.39
N ASP A 49 -1.70 23.40 -7.36
CA ASP A 49 -1.92 24.49 -8.31
C ASP A 49 -1.28 25.77 -7.74
N ALA A 50 -0.22 26.24 -8.39
CA ALA A 50 0.57 27.37 -7.94
C ALA A 50 -0.24 28.68 -7.89
N ASP A 51 -1.15 28.90 -8.85
CA ASP A 51 -1.98 30.10 -8.91
C ASP A 51 -3.03 30.09 -7.81
N ARG A 52 -3.65 28.93 -7.53
CA ARG A 52 -4.61 28.77 -6.42
C ARG A 52 -3.97 28.91 -5.05
N LEU A 53 -2.73 28.45 -4.90
CA LEU A 53 -1.91 28.65 -3.71
C LEU A 53 -1.62 30.13 -3.50
N ALA A 54 -1.08 30.80 -4.52
CA ALA A 54 -0.72 32.22 -4.48
C ALA A 54 -1.94 33.11 -4.19
N GLY A 55 -3.07 32.85 -4.86
CA GLY A 55 -4.34 33.56 -4.63
C GLY A 55 -4.92 33.38 -3.22
N ARG A 56 -4.41 32.42 -2.45
CA ARG A 56 -4.76 32.20 -1.04
C ARG A 56 -3.63 32.56 -0.08
N GLY A 57 -2.51 33.08 -0.57
CA GLY A 57 -1.34 33.38 0.26
C GLY A 57 -0.73 32.13 0.92
N LEU A 58 -0.78 30.99 0.23
CA LEU A 58 -0.22 29.72 0.68
C LEU A 58 0.98 29.33 -0.19
N THR A 59 1.87 28.53 0.39
CA THR A 59 3.00 27.91 -0.29
C THR A 59 2.87 26.39 -0.28
N ALA A 60 3.64 25.71 -1.13
CA ALA A 60 3.75 24.25 -1.07
C ALA A 60 4.29 23.75 0.29
N ALA A 61 5.11 24.57 0.98
CA ALA A 61 5.64 24.24 2.30
C ALA A 61 4.53 24.23 3.37
N ASP A 62 3.54 25.13 3.27
CA ASP A 62 2.38 25.15 4.16
C ASP A 62 1.53 23.88 3.99
N VAL A 63 1.33 23.44 2.75
CA VAL A 63 0.65 22.17 2.46
C VAL A 63 1.42 20.99 3.05
N ALA A 64 2.73 20.91 2.81
CA ALA A 64 3.57 19.84 3.36
C ALA A 64 3.59 19.84 4.90
N ALA A 65 3.52 21.00 5.54
CA ALA A 65 3.40 21.11 6.99
C ALA A 65 2.03 20.64 7.49
N ALA A 66 0.94 21.03 6.82
CA ALA A 66 -0.42 20.61 7.16
C ALA A 66 -0.61 19.09 7.00
N VAL A 67 -0.10 18.51 5.91
CA VAL A 67 -0.06 17.06 5.70
C VAL A 67 0.72 16.39 6.82
N ARG A 68 1.97 16.79 7.10
CA ARG A 68 2.77 16.20 8.18
C ARG A 68 2.11 16.30 9.56
N LYS A 69 1.45 17.42 9.86
CA LYS A 69 0.74 17.63 11.14
C LYS A 69 -0.43 16.67 11.29
N ASN A 70 -1.19 16.40 10.23
CA ASN A 70 -2.28 15.44 10.24
C ASN A 70 -1.77 13.98 10.16
N ASN A 71 -0.60 13.75 9.56
CA ASN A 71 0.05 12.44 9.52
C ASN A 71 0.68 12.02 10.86
N TYR A 72 0.83 12.94 11.82
CA TYR A 72 1.49 12.66 13.10
C TYR A 72 0.74 11.63 13.98
N GLN A 73 -0.53 11.34 13.70
CA GLN A 73 -1.28 10.30 14.43
C GLN A 73 -1.03 8.87 13.94
N ALA A 74 -0.35 8.68 12.80
CA ALA A 74 -0.05 7.37 12.21
C ALA A 74 1.47 7.11 12.13
N ALA A 75 2.06 6.65 13.23
CA ALA A 75 3.38 6.03 13.40
C ALA A 75 4.69 6.74 12.89
N PRO A 76 5.80 6.66 13.66
CA PRO A 76 7.05 7.38 13.35
C PRO A 76 7.92 6.67 12.29
N GLY A 77 8.19 7.32 11.15
CA GLY A 77 9.06 6.82 10.07
C GLY A 77 9.87 7.92 9.37
N LYS A 78 11.12 7.63 8.99
CA LYS A 78 12.25 8.56 8.80
C LYS A 78 12.08 9.64 7.70
N VAL A 79 12.54 10.86 8.02
CA VAL A 79 12.75 11.98 7.09
C VAL A 79 14.19 11.98 6.56
N LYS A 80 14.37 12.00 5.24
CA LYS A 80 15.59 12.50 4.58
C LYS A 80 15.20 13.69 3.70
N GLY A 81 15.94 14.78 3.87
CA GLY A 81 15.62 16.08 3.33
C GLY A 81 16.07 16.33 1.89
N GLU A 82 15.54 17.45 1.41
CA GLU A 82 15.92 18.26 0.24
C GLU A 82 15.67 17.68 -1.16
N TYR A 83 14.66 18.28 -1.79
CA TYR A 83 14.56 18.83 -3.16
C TYR A 83 13.13 18.61 -3.69
N VAL A 84 12.62 19.65 -4.36
CA VAL A 84 11.20 19.85 -4.72
C VAL A 84 10.76 18.86 -5.80
N VAL A 85 10.40 17.66 -5.34
CA VAL A 85 9.25 16.85 -5.73
C VAL A 85 8.92 16.10 -4.44
N SER A 86 7.91 16.55 -3.69
CA SER A 86 7.59 15.90 -2.42
C SER A 86 6.88 14.59 -2.73
N ASN A 87 7.66 13.51 -2.94
CA ASN A 87 7.17 12.15 -2.78
C ASN A 87 6.88 11.97 -1.28
N ILE A 88 5.70 12.42 -0.86
CA ILE A 88 5.23 12.20 0.51
C ILE A 88 4.78 10.74 0.55
N TYR A 89 5.59 9.89 1.17
CA TYR A 89 5.16 8.55 1.57
C TYR A 89 4.19 8.73 2.72
N VAL A 90 2.89 8.58 2.44
CA VAL A 90 1.88 8.78 3.46
C VAL A 90 1.46 7.44 4.05
N ASN A 91 1.76 7.25 5.32
CA ASN A 91 1.20 6.19 6.15
C ASN A 91 0.27 6.88 7.16
N THR A 92 -0.97 7.19 6.76
CA THR A 92 -1.96 7.90 7.58
C THR A 92 -3.17 7.05 7.90
N ASP A 93 -3.86 7.40 8.99
CA ASP A 93 -5.24 6.97 9.26
C ASP A 93 -6.24 7.51 8.21
N LEU A 94 -5.85 8.53 7.44
CA LEU A 94 -6.53 8.92 6.20
C LEU A 94 -6.26 7.82 5.16
N THR A 95 -7.28 7.03 4.85
CA THR A 95 -7.18 5.85 3.99
C THR A 95 -7.76 6.08 2.60
N SER A 96 -8.44 7.20 2.38
CA SER A 96 -9.14 7.50 1.12
C SER A 96 -8.68 8.80 0.45
N VAL A 97 -8.83 8.86 -0.86
CA VAL A 97 -8.54 10.06 -1.65
C VAL A 97 -9.44 11.23 -1.19
N GLU A 98 -10.66 10.92 -0.79
CA GLU A 98 -11.68 11.86 -0.32
C GLU A 98 -11.25 12.55 0.98
N GLU A 99 -10.75 11.78 1.94
CA GLU A 99 -10.22 12.31 3.20
C GLU A 99 -9.03 13.25 2.98
N PHE A 100 -8.15 12.92 2.03
CA PHE A 100 -7.06 13.82 1.64
C PHE A 100 -7.57 15.07 0.95
N ARG A 101 -8.56 14.96 0.06
CA ARG A 101 -9.17 16.14 -0.60
C ARG A 101 -9.77 17.10 0.42
N ASP A 102 -10.35 16.56 1.49
CA ASP A 102 -10.95 17.34 2.56
C ASP A 102 -9.98 17.79 3.67
N LEU A 103 -8.71 17.39 3.59
CA LEU A 103 -7.65 17.82 4.50
C LEU A 103 -7.60 19.34 4.61
N VAL A 104 -7.74 19.84 5.83
CA VAL A 104 -7.66 21.27 6.12
C VAL A 104 -6.21 21.74 6.09
N ILE A 105 -5.91 22.65 5.17
CA ILE A 105 -4.59 23.26 4.99
C ILE A 105 -4.49 24.55 5.81
N ARG A 106 -5.57 25.32 5.84
CA ARG A 106 -5.67 26.54 6.66
C ARG A 106 -7.08 26.70 7.20
N ASN A 107 -7.18 27.16 8.43
CA ASN A 107 -8.43 27.58 9.05
C ASN A 107 -8.14 28.77 9.98
N ASP A 108 -8.31 29.98 9.47
CA ASP A 108 -8.06 31.23 10.18
C ASP A 108 -9.06 32.33 9.77
N GLY A 109 -8.81 33.58 10.17
CA GLY A 109 -9.64 34.74 9.82
C GLY A 109 -9.76 35.01 8.32
N ASN A 110 -8.94 34.38 7.47
CA ASN A 110 -9.03 34.44 6.00
C ASN A 110 -9.82 33.27 5.41
N GLY A 111 -10.46 32.45 6.26
CA GLY A 111 -11.35 31.36 5.86
C GLY A 111 -10.71 29.97 5.86
N LEU A 112 -11.56 28.97 5.61
CA LEU A 112 -11.19 27.57 5.51
C LEU A 112 -10.65 27.25 4.12
N VAL A 113 -9.46 26.66 4.05
CA VAL A 113 -8.86 26.14 2.81
C VAL A 113 -8.57 24.66 2.99
N ARG A 114 -9.11 23.84 2.09
CA ARG A 114 -8.86 22.41 2.00
C ARG A 114 -7.93 22.09 0.84
N LEU A 115 -7.34 20.90 0.85
CA LEU A 115 -6.42 20.46 -0.20
C LEU A 115 -7.07 20.51 -1.59
N LYS A 116 -8.35 20.12 -1.71
CA LYS A 116 -9.10 20.20 -2.97
C LYS A 116 -9.25 21.62 -3.54
N ASP A 117 -9.10 22.65 -2.71
CA ASP A 117 -9.23 24.05 -3.14
C ASP A 117 -7.95 24.55 -3.83
N ILE A 118 -6.83 23.83 -3.66
CA ILE A 118 -5.48 24.23 -4.07
C ILE A 118 -4.72 23.14 -4.84
N GLY A 119 -5.37 22.02 -5.14
CA GLY A 119 -4.72 20.90 -5.84
C GLY A 119 -5.62 19.69 -6.03
N THR A 120 -5.05 18.65 -6.63
CA THR A 120 -5.69 17.34 -6.79
C THR A 120 -4.93 16.28 -6.01
N VAL A 121 -5.67 15.24 -5.62
CA VAL A 121 -5.16 14.08 -4.89
C VAL A 121 -5.43 12.85 -5.74
N GLU A 122 -4.41 12.04 -5.91
CA GLU A 122 -4.47 10.77 -6.63
C GLU A 122 -3.81 9.67 -5.81
N LEU A 123 -4.41 8.49 -5.81
CA LEU A 123 -3.83 7.29 -5.23
C LEU A 123 -3.20 6.47 -6.35
N GLY A 124 -1.93 6.08 -6.19
CA GLY A 124 -1.23 5.30 -7.21
C GLY A 124 -0.03 4.53 -6.64
N ALA A 125 0.68 3.82 -7.51
CA ALA A 125 1.90 3.11 -7.12
C ALA A 125 3.04 4.09 -6.82
N ALA A 126 3.71 3.95 -5.67
CA ALA A 126 4.86 4.75 -5.27
C ALA A 126 6.04 4.62 -6.24
N SER A 127 6.24 3.41 -6.77
CA SER A 127 7.14 3.08 -7.89
C SER A 127 6.44 2.16 -8.87
N THR A 128 6.70 2.34 -10.17
CA THR A 128 6.13 1.51 -11.24
C THR A 128 7.01 0.31 -11.60
N GLU A 129 8.20 0.20 -11.03
CA GLU A 129 9.04 -0.99 -11.21
C GLU A 129 8.45 -2.17 -10.42
N THR A 130 8.06 -3.23 -11.13
CA THR A 130 7.73 -4.53 -10.52
C THR A 130 8.72 -5.57 -11.02
N SER A 131 9.28 -6.34 -10.09
CA SER A 131 10.17 -7.46 -10.42
C SER A 131 9.43 -8.81 -10.47
N GLY A 132 8.13 -8.83 -10.18
CA GLY A 132 7.34 -10.05 -10.11
C GLY A 132 6.53 -10.27 -11.38
N LEU A 133 6.73 -11.42 -12.03
CA LEU A 133 5.90 -11.88 -13.14
C LEU A 133 5.27 -13.23 -12.80
N MET A 134 4.02 -13.44 -13.22
CA MET A 134 3.32 -14.73 -13.20
C MET A 134 2.66 -14.90 -14.55
N ASN A 135 2.99 -15.98 -15.27
CA ASN A 135 2.50 -16.22 -16.63
C ASN A 135 2.70 -15.01 -17.57
N GLN A 136 3.89 -14.41 -17.52
CA GLN A 136 4.30 -13.20 -18.28
C GLN A 136 3.50 -11.91 -17.95
N LYS A 137 2.62 -11.95 -16.95
CA LYS A 137 1.89 -10.78 -16.45
C LYS A 137 2.53 -10.29 -15.16
N ALA A 138 2.43 -8.99 -14.91
CA ALA A 138 2.84 -8.42 -13.62
C ALA A 138 2.10 -9.12 -12.48
N ALA A 139 2.82 -9.46 -11.41
CA ALA A 139 2.28 -10.26 -10.33
C ALA A 139 2.96 -9.96 -8.99
N VAL A 140 2.19 -10.13 -7.92
CA VAL A 140 2.65 -10.03 -6.55
C VAL A 140 2.78 -11.43 -5.99
N HIS A 141 3.92 -11.73 -5.35
CA HIS A 141 4.13 -13.02 -4.71
C HIS A 141 4.18 -12.85 -3.19
N LEU A 142 3.51 -13.75 -2.48
CA LEU A 142 3.66 -13.92 -1.05
C LEU A 142 4.57 -15.11 -0.77
N GLY A 143 5.71 -14.85 -0.12
CA GLY A 143 6.55 -15.86 0.48
C GLY A 143 6.25 -16.00 1.97
N VAL A 144 6.01 -17.23 2.41
CA VAL A 144 5.77 -17.57 3.81
C VAL A 144 7.02 -18.25 4.34
N PHE A 145 7.57 -17.73 5.43
CA PHE A 145 8.79 -18.23 6.04
C PHE A 145 8.45 -18.88 7.37
N SER A 146 9.03 -20.05 7.63
CA SER A 146 8.85 -20.74 8.91
C SER A 146 9.72 -20.13 10.01
N THR A 147 9.36 -20.37 11.27
CA THR A 147 10.27 -20.26 12.41
C THR A 147 11.27 -21.41 12.35
N PRO A 148 12.41 -21.34 13.08
CA PRO A 148 13.37 -22.46 13.14
C PRO A 148 12.78 -23.79 13.63
N ALA A 149 11.72 -23.74 14.44
CA ALA A 149 11.01 -24.92 14.95
C ALA A 149 9.71 -25.26 14.18
N GLY A 150 9.33 -24.43 13.20
CA GLY A 150 8.08 -24.59 12.46
C GLY A 150 8.13 -25.74 11.48
N ASN A 151 7.10 -26.59 11.48
CA ASN A 151 6.98 -27.71 10.54
C ASN A 151 6.44 -27.20 9.19
N PRO A 152 7.22 -27.33 8.08
CA PRO A 152 6.76 -26.88 6.76
C PRO A 152 5.47 -27.54 6.27
N LEU A 153 5.22 -28.81 6.63
CA LEU A 153 3.98 -29.50 6.24
C LEU A 153 2.75 -28.87 6.89
N VAL A 154 2.84 -28.54 8.18
CA VAL A 154 1.76 -27.85 8.91
C VAL A 154 1.48 -26.48 8.30
N ILE A 155 2.54 -25.75 7.91
CA ILE A 155 2.38 -24.44 7.26
C ILE A 155 1.71 -24.57 5.89
N VAL A 156 2.13 -25.55 5.08
CA VAL A 156 1.53 -25.83 3.77
C VAL A 156 0.06 -26.20 3.90
N ASP A 157 -0.29 -27.05 4.86
CA ASP A 157 -1.68 -27.44 5.13
C ASP A 157 -2.51 -26.24 5.62
N GLY A 158 -1.93 -25.40 6.48
CA GLY A 158 -2.53 -24.14 6.91
C GLY A 158 -2.85 -23.22 5.73
N ILE A 159 -1.89 -23.02 4.82
CA ILE A 159 -2.10 -22.19 3.61
C ILE A 159 -3.20 -22.79 2.73
N LYS A 160 -3.16 -24.10 2.47
CA LYS A 160 -4.17 -24.81 1.66
C LYS A 160 -5.57 -24.70 2.29
N SER A 161 -5.67 -24.76 3.62
CA SER A 161 -6.94 -24.64 4.35
C SER A 161 -7.57 -23.25 4.25
N GLN A 162 -6.74 -22.19 4.16
CA GLN A 162 -7.21 -20.81 4.05
C GLN A 162 -7.50 -20.39 2.60
N LEU A 163 -6.97 -21.11 1.61
CA LEU A 163 -7.11 -20.77 0.20
C LEU A 163 -8.57 -20.59 -0.27
N PRO A 164 -9.55 -21.42 0.13
CA PRO A 164 -10.94 -21.21 -0.26
C PRO A 164 -11.53 -19.89 0.24
N GLU A 165 -11.18 -19.46 1.46
CA GLU A 165 -11.64 -18.18 2.01
C GLU A 165 -10.94 -16.99 1.36
N ILE A 166 -9.65 -17.13 1.05
CA ILE A 166 -8.91 -16.13 0.27
C ILE A 166 -9.55 -15.96 -1.11
N GLN A 167 -9.87 -17.06 -1.80
CA GLN A 167 -10.52 -17.02 -3.12
C GLN A 167 -11.88 -16.32 -3.09
N LYS A 168 -12.66 -16.48 -2.02
CA LYS A 168 -13.96 -15.78 -1.84
C LYS A 168 -13.81 -14.28 -1.60
N THR A 169 -12.69 -13.85 -1.00
CA THR A 169 -12.43 -12.46 -0.65
C THR A 169 -11.64 -11.71 -1.72
N LEU A 170 -11.12 -12.42 -2.73
CA LEU A 170 -10.39 -11.83 -3.83
C LEU A 170 -11.23 -10.75 -4.52
N PRO A 171 -10.65 -9.56 -4.78
CA PRO A 171 -11.28 -8.56 -5.62
C PRO A 171 -11.56 -9.12 -7.03
N PRO A 172 -12.63 -8.64 -7.70
CA PRO A 172 -12.95 -9.07 -9.06
C PRO A 172 -11.77 -8.92 -10.03
N GLY A 173 -11.45 -9.99 -10.75
CA GLY A 173 -10.36 -10.02 -11.72
C GLY A 173 -8.97 -10.24 -11.13
N VAL A 174 -8.86 -10.55 -9.83
CA VAL A 174 -7.62 -11.06 -9.22
C VAL A 174 -7.61 -12.59 -9.30
N ASN A 175 -6.50 -13.15 -9.78
CA ASN A 175 -6.25 -14.58 -9.85
C ASN A 175 -5.14 -14.95 -8.87
N VAL A 176 -5.23 -16.13 -8.26
CA VAL A 176 -4.23 -16.69 -7.36
C VAL A 176 -3.72 -18.02 -7.91
N GLU A 177 -2.39 -18.19 -7.90
CA GLU A 177 -1.73 -19.44 -8.25
C GLU A 177 -0.69 -19.83 -7.20
N LEU A 178 -0.62 -21.11 -6.88
CA LEU A 178 0.44 -21.66 -6.04
C LEU A 178 1.68 -21.91 -6.91
N ALA A 179 2.57 -20.92 -6.97
CA ALA A 179 3.88 -21.10 -7.59
C ALA A 179 4.76 -22.04 -6.73
N PHE A 180 5.13 -23.18 -7.31
CA PHE A 180 6.15 -24.17 -6.91
C PHE A 180 6.32 -24.50 -5.41
N GLU A 181 5.93 -25.72 -5.03
CA GLU A 181 6.33 -26.38 -3.77
C GLU A 181 7.84 -26.74 -3.83
N THR A 182 8.67 -26.16 -2.96
CA THR A 182 10.04 -26.63 -2.67
C THR A 182 10.13 -27.49 -1.41
N ALA A 183 9.01 -28.07 -0.95
CA ALA A 183 9.05 -29.14 0.03
C ALA A 183 9.43 -30.46 -0.67
N SER A 184 10.65 -30.54 -1.20
CA SER A 184 11.24 -31.82 -1.55
C SER A 184 11.53 -32.56 -0.25
N LEU A 185 10.72 -33.58 0.03
CA LEU A 185 11.05 -34.66 0.97
C LEU A 185 12.35 -35.31 0.49
N ASN A 186 13.44 -35.07 1.21
CA ASN A 186 14.61 -35.95 1.25
C ASN A 186 14.82 -36.39 2.69
#